data_AF-A0A962EA87-F1
#
_entry.id   AF-A0A962EA87-F1
#
_cell.length_a   1.000
_cell.length_b   1.000
_cell.length_c   1.000
_cell.angle_alpha   90.00
_cell.angle_beta   90.00
_cell.angle_gamma   90.00
#
_symmetry.space_group_name_H-M   'P 1'
#
loop_
_entity.id
_entity.type
_entity.pdbx_description
1 polymer ?
#
loop_
_entity_poly.entity_id
_entity_poly.type
_entity_poly.pdbx_seq_one_letter_code
_entity_poly.pdbx_strand_id
1 'polypeptide(L)'
;MDQPIDDRDAFFRRFAWIILITVIVCFGAKALFDSNGLPPITPLHHAHAFTMGAWFVLFALQPTLIQRGHIGAHQLLGKLSPLLVLSFFFFA
;
A
#
# COMPACT_ATOMS: atom_id res chain seq x y z
N MET A 1 8.29 12.51 25.95
CA MET A 1 9.36 11.52 26.19
C MET A 1 9.74 10.99 24.83
N ASP A 2 10.75 11.59 24.21
CA ASP A 2 11.23 11.17 22.90
C ASP A 2 12.05 9.89 23.06
N GLN A 3 11.41 8.76 22.79
CA GLN A 3 12.12 7.48 22.64
C GLN A 3 13.00 7.58 21.38
N PRO A 4 14.29 7.19 21.46
CA PRO A 4 15.14 7.15 20.27
C PRO A 4 14.50 6.23 19.23
N ILE A 5 14.45 6.70 17.97
CA ILE A 5 13.94 5.90 16.86
C ILE A 5 14.82 4.64 16.74
N ASP A 6 14.25 3.45 16.97
CA ASP A 6 14.93 2.18 16.68
C ASP A 6 15.29 2.14 15.19
N ASP A 7 16.57 1.89 14.87
CA ASP A 7 17.06 1.81 13.50
C ASP A 7 16.26 0.81 12.65
N ARG A 8 15.70 -0.23 13.29
CA ARG A 8 14.81 -1.20 12.65
C ARG A 8 13.48 -0.58 12.24
N ASP A 9 12.87 0.22 13.10
CA ASP A 9 11.60 0.90 12.80
C ASP A 9 11.78 1.90 11.66
N ALA A 10 12.91 2.62 11.66
CA ALA A 10 13.28 3.51 10.57
C ALA A 10 13.47 2.76 9.24
N PHE A 11 14.11 1.58 9.28
CA PHE A 11 14.27 0.71 8.12
C PHE A 11 12.92 0.26 7.57
N PHE A 12 12.04 -0.34 8.39
CA PHE A 12 10.74 -0.85 7.93
C PHE A 12 9.87 0.24 7.32
N ARG A 13 9.84 1.44 7.93
CA ARG A 13 9.13 2.58 7.35
C ARG A 13 9.69 2.94 5.98
N ARG A 14 11.01 3.14 5.85
CA ARG A 14 11.64 3.53 4.57
C ARG A 14 11.39 2.49 3.50
N PHE A 15 11.58 1.22 3.84
CA PHE A 15 11.35 0.10 2.94
C PHE A 15 9.89 0.05 2.45
N ALA A 16 8.92 0.24 3.35
CA ALA A 16 7.51 0.23 2.97
C ALA A 16 7.14 1.36 1.99
N TRP A 17 7.69 2.57 2.20
CA TRP A 17 7.52 3.68 1.26
C TRP A 17 8.21 3.45 -0.09
N ILE A 18 9.41 2.84 -0.09
CA ILE A 18 10.11 2.46 -1.33
C ILE A 18 9.28 1.46 -2.13
N ILE A 19 8.69 0.46 -1.48
CA ILE A 19 7.78 -0.49 -2.14
C ILE A 19 6.58 0.23 -2.75
N LEU A 20 5.91 1.11 -2.00
CA LEU A 20 4.77 1.87 -2.52
C LEU A 20 5.14 2.68 -3.77
N ILE A 21 6.26 3.40 -3.72
CA ILE A 21 6.78 4.17 -4.86
C ILE A 21 7.07 3.23 -6.03
N THR A 22 7.73 2.10 -5.79
CA THR A 22 8.05 1.11 -6.81
C THR A 22 6.78 0.60 -7.50
N VAL A 23 5.73 0.29 -6.74
CA VAL A 23 4.46 -0.18 -7.30
C VAL A 23 3.80 0.91 -8.15
N ILE A 24 3.71 2.14 -7.64
CA ILE A 24 3.11 3.26 -8.39
C ILE A 24 3.89 3.53 -9.68
N VAL A 25 5.22 3.55 -9.62
CA VAL A 25 6.07 3.84 -10.77
C VAL A 25 6.01 2.68 -11.76
N CYS A 26 6.30 1.46 -11.35
CA CYS A 26 6.41 0.33 -12.29
C CYS A 26 5.06 -0.05 -12.91
N PHE A 27 4.00 -0.14 -12.10
CA PHE A 27 2.68 -0.55 -12.60
C PHE A 27 1.90 0.63 -13.17
N GLY A 28 1.94 1.79 -12.50
CA GLY A 28 1.25 2.98 -12.97
C GLY A 28 1.85 3.55 -14.26
N ALA A 29 3.19 3.62 -14.36
CA ALA A 29 3.81 4.09 -15.61
C ALA A 29 3.54 3.14 -16.77
N LYS A 30 3.59 1.82 -16.55
CA LYS A 30 3.23 0.84 -17.58
C LYS A 30 1.79 1.04 -18.07
N ALA A 31 0.84 1.20 -17.14
CA ALA A 31 -0.57 1.40 -17.49
C ALA A 31 -0.83 2.72 -18.25
N LEU A 32 -0.08 3.79 -17.95
CA LEU A 32 -0.29 5.12 -18.53
C LEU A 32 0.48 5.35 -19.84
N PHE A 33 1.71 4.85 -19.94
CA PHE A 33 2.64 5.22 -21.01
C PHE A 33 2.96 4.07 -21.97
N ASP A 34 2.68 2.83 -21.60
CA ASP A 34 3.01 1.66 -22.40
C ASP A 34 1.93 0.57 -22.27
N SER A 35 0.72 0.95 -22.67
CA SER A 35 -0.45 0.07 -22.74
C SER A 35 -0.51 -0.77 -24.02
N ASN A 36 0.45 -0.60 -24.93
CA ASN A 36 0.52 -1.36 -26.17
C ASN A 36 0.69 -2.86 -25.88
N GLY A 37 -0.22 -3.69 -26.42
CA GLY A 37 -0.22 -5.13 -26.19
C GLY A 37 -0.86 -5.59 -24.87
N LEU A 38 -1.38 -4.67 -24.05
CA LEU A 38 -2.23 -5.05 -22.92
C LEU A 38 -3.64 -5.42 -23.40
N PRO A 39 -4.30 -6.40 -22.76
CA PRO A 39 -5.72 -6.65 -22.99
C PRO A 39 -6.55 -5.40 -22.66
N PRO A 40 -7.78 -5.26 -23.19
CA PRO A 40 -8.64 -4.13 -22.89
C PRO A 40 -8.79 -3.95 -21.38
N ILE A 41 -8.47 -2.74 -20.90
CA ILE A 41 -8.62 -2.39 -19.50
C ILE A 41 -10.11 -2.38 -19.17
N THR A 42 -10.54 -3.37 -18.39
CA THR A 42 -11.92 -3.48 -17.93
C THR A 42 -12.12 -2.78 -16.57
N PRO A 43 -13.37 -2.49 -16.17
CA PRO A 43 -13.64 -1.99 -14.82
C PRO A 43 -13.05 -2.84 -13.69
N LEU A 44 -12.90 -4.16 -13.93
CA LEU A 44 -12.26 -5.08 -13.00
C LEU A 44 -10.78 -4.72 -12.75
N HIS A 45 -10.06 -4.32 -13.80
CA HIS A 45 -8.65 -3.89 -13.67
C HIS A 45 -8.53 -2.60 -12.86
N HIS A 46 -9.47 -1.67 -13.02
CA HIS A 46 -9.51 -0.46 -12.19
C HIS A 46 -9.78 -0.79 -10.73
N ALA A 47 -10.73 -1.70 -10.44
CA ALA A 47 -11.03 -2.14 -9.09
C ALA A 47 -9.83 -2.87 -8.44
N HIS A 48 -9.16 -3.73 -9.19
CA HIS A 48 -7.92 -4.39 -8.77
C HIS A 48 -6.81 -3.36 -8.47
N ALA A 49 -6.54 -2.43 -9.39
CA ALA A 49 -5.51 -1.40 -9.21
C ALA A 49 -5.81 -0.51 -7.99
N PHE A 50 -7.07 -0.12 -7.80
CA PHE A 50 -7.51 0.67 -6.65
C PHE A 50 -7.30 -0.07 -5.33
N THR A 51 -7.76 -1.32 -5.24
CA THR A 51 -7.66 -2.11 -4.00
C THR A 51 -6.22 -2.45 -3.66
N MET A 52 -5.40 -2.83 -4.65
CA MET A 52 -3.96 -3.05 -4.47
C MET A 52 -3.23 -1.77 -4.05
N GLY A 53 -3.54 -0.65 -4.70
CA GLY A 53 -2.99 0.67 -4.34
C GLY A 53 -3.33 1.05 -2.91
N ALA A 54 -4.60 0.92 -2.51
CA ALA A 54 -5.04 1.17 -1.14
C ALA A 54 -4.31 0.27 -0.13
N TRP A 55 -4.02 -0.98 -0.50
CA TRP A 55 -3.31 -1.91 0.39
C TRP A 55 -1.85 -1.53 0.58
N PHE A 56 -1.13 -1.14 -0.48
CA PHE A 56 0.24 -0.66 -0.35
C PHE A 56 0.32 0.68 0.40
N VAL A 57 -0.67 1.56 0.22
CA VAL A 57 -0.78 2.80 1.03
C VAL A 57 -0.95 2.45 2.51
N LEU A 58 -1.87 1.53 2.82
CA LEU A 58 -2.08 1.07 4.18
C LEU A 58 -0.80 0.47 4.77
N PHE A 59 -0.13 -0.40 4.02
CA PHE A 59 1.15 -1.02 4.38
C PHE A 59 2.24 0.01 4.72
N ALA A 60 2.39 1.08 3.93
CA ALA A 60 3.34 2.16 4.20
C ALA A 60 2.92 3.05 5.40
N LEU A 61 1.62 3.23 5.61
CA LEU A 61 1.09 3.99 6.74
C LEU A 61 1.29 3.28 8.09
N GLN A 62 1.19 1.95 8.15
CA GLN A 62 1.29 1.22 9.43
C GLN A 62 2.56 1.55 10.24
N PRO A 63 3.80 1.37 9.72
CA PRO A 63 5.01 1.72 10.47
C PRO A 63 5.12 3.24 10.70
N THR A 64 4.58 4.06 9.79
CA THR A 64 4.56 5.52 9.93
C THR A 64 3.72 5.96 11.14
N LEU A 65 2.58 5.30 11.37
CA LEU A 65 1.69 5.58 12.49
C LEU A 65 2.30 5.15 13.83
N ILE A 66 2.93 3.97 13.87
CA ILE A 66 3.64 3.48 15.06
C ILE A 66 4.72 4.49 15.47
N GLN A 67 5.56 4.89 14.53
CA GLN A 67 6.68 5.78 14.81
C GLN A 67 6.25 7.20 15.21
N ARG A 68 5.09 7.66 14.74
CA ARG A 68 4.50 8.94 15.15
C ARG A 68 3.70 8.83 16.45
N GLY A 69 3.66 7.66 17.09
CA GLY A 69 2.90 7.43 18.32
C GLY A 69 1.38 7.33 18.13
N HIS A 70 0.88 7.27 16.89
CA HIS A 70 -0.55 7.17 16.58
C HIS A 70 -1.06 5.72 16.64
N ILE A 71 -0.88 5.06 17.80
CA ILE A 71 -1.18 3.64 17.98
C ILE A 71 -2.67 3.31 17.77
N GLY A 72 -3.58 4.21 18.20
CA GLY A 72 -5.01 4.02 17.99
C GLY A 72 -5.41 3.96 16.51
N ALA A 73 -4.81 4.82 15.68
CA ALA A 73 -5.03 4.80 14.23
C ALA A 73 -4.44 3.54 13.58
N HIS A 74 -3.23 3.13 14.00
CA HIS A 74 -2.61 1.87 13.57
C HIS A 74 -3.54 0.67 13.84
N GLN A 75 -4.06 0.57 15.07
CA GLN A 75 -4.95 -0.52 15.46
C GLN A 75 -6.29 -0.49 14.71
N LEU A 76 -6.90 0.69 14.56
CA LEU A 76 -8.16 0.84 13.83
C LEU A 76 -7.99 0.42 12.37
N LEU A 77 -7.00 0.98 11.70
CA LEU A 77 -6.69 0.68 10.30
C LEU A 77 -6.25 -0.77 10.09
N GLY A 78 -5.50 -1.34 11.02
CA GLY A 78 -5.12 -2.76 11.02
C GLY A 78 -6.32 -3.70 11.18
N LYS A 79 -7.31 -3.34 12.00
CA LYS A 79 -8.56 -4.13 12.13
C LYS A 79 -9.41 -4.09 10.86
N LEU A 80 -9.33 -3.00 10.09
CA LEU A 80 -10.05 -2.85 8.82
C LEU A 80 -9.32 -3.47 7.63
N SER A 81 -8.01 -3.73 7.74
CA SER A 81 -7.22 -4.28 6.63
C SER A 81 -7.70 -5.64 6.08
N PRO A 82 -8.29 -6.57 6.88
CA PRO A 82 -8.84 -7.80 6.34
C PRO A 82 -9.97 -7.58 5.32
N LEU A 83 -10.77 -6.52 5.47
CA LEU A 83 -11.82 -6.18 4.48
C LEU A 83 -11.21 -5.86 3.11
N LEU A 84 -10.06 -5.17 3.12
CA LEU A 84 -9.32 -4.86 1.91
C LEU A 84 -8.72 -6.12 1.29
N VAL A 85 -8.18 -7.04 2.09
CA VAL A 85 -7.65 -8.32 1.61
C VAL A 85 -8.77 -9.21 1.02
N LEU A 86 -9.94 -9.25 1.65
CA LEU A 86 -11.08 -10.00 1.12
C LEU A 86 -11.49 -9.54 -0.28
N SER A 87 -11.34 -8.25 -0.58
CA SER A 87 -11.63 -7.73 -1.92
C SER A 87 -10.75 -8.36 -3.00
N PHE A 88 -9.53 -8.82 -2.67
CA PHE A 88 -8.60 -9.42 -3.63
C PHE A 88 -9.08 -10.76 -4.19
N PHE A 89 -9.79 -11.55 -3.38
CA PHE A 89 -10.31 -12.85 -3.81
C PHE A 89 -11.44 -12.74 -4.85
N PHE A 90 -11.99 -11.54 -5.08
CA PHE A 90 -12.98 -11.28 -6.12
C PHE A 90 -12.34 -10.82 -7.45
N PHE A 91 -11.02 -10.62 -7.48
CA PHE A 91 -10.29 -10.15 -8.66
C PHE A 91 -9.30 -11.18 -9.25
N ALA A 92 -9.19 -12.38 -8.64
CA ALA A 92 -8.24 -13.43 -9.01
C ALA A 92 -8.85 -14.50 -9.92
#